data_AF-A0A318HYX8-F1
#
_entry.id   AF-A0A318HYX8-F1
#
_cell.length_a   1.000
_cell.length_b   1.000
_cell.length_c   1.000
_cell.angle_alpha   90.00
_cell.angle_beta   90.00
_cell.angle_gamma   90.00
#
_symmetry.space_group_name_H-M   'P 1'
#
loop_
_entity.id
_entity.type
_entity.pdbx_description
1 polymer ?
#
loop_
_entity_poly.entity_id
_entity_poly.type
_entity_poly.pdbx_seq_one_letter_code
_entity_poly.pdbx_strand_id
1 'polypeptide(L)'
;MNPVKSITLYHLMIRNEKMIGIKFLPDKLIQGLVRGLPYPKWSKEHNMAYIPNTKNNLGIIFNTFKGIVWINYNRFLSNKPINTHNYAVDVEWFRKRNPIPHYRLCPEEYLLKLELKRYANSTVRTYVSFFEMFINHYKGKELNAINESDIRAFLQKLVHRNVSNSYLNQCINAIKFYYEVVLGMPNRFYEIERPRKESKLPTVISKEEVLSIIGRTNNIKHKCIIALLYSSGLRRSELLNLKMADVDSKRMLIRVQGSKGNKDRHTLLSQTVLED
;
A
#
# COMPACT_ATOMS: atom_id res chain seq x y z
N MET A 1 -16.30 -15.11 -21.55
CA MET A 1 -14.82 -15.15 -21.51
C MET A 1 -14.40 -16.21 -20.52
N ASN A 2 -13.57 -17.18 -20.93
CA ASN A 2 -13.03 -18.18 -20.02
C ASN A 2 -12.14 -17.48 -18.97
N PRO A 3 -12.21 -17.85 -17.68
CA PRO A 3 -11.35 -17.28 -16.66
C PRO A 3 -9.89 -17.53 -17.02
N VAL A 4 -9.05 -16.51 -16.88
CA VAL A 4 -7.60 -16.62 -17.12
C VAL A 4 -7.03 -17.69 -16.21
N LYS A 5 -6.55 -18.79 -16.80
CA LYS A 5 -5.88 -19.87 -16.08
C LYS A 5 -4.61 -19.33 -15.45
N SER A 6 -4.40 -19.58 -14.16
CA SER A 6 -3.22 -19.09 -13.46
C SER A 6 -2.69 -20.10 -12.45
N ILE A 7 -1.37 -20.04 -12.24
CA ILE A 7 -0.67 -20.71 -11.15
C ILE A 7 0.00 -19.67 -10.25
N THR A 8 0.21 -19.99 -8.98
CA THR A 8 0.97 -19.14 -8.04
C THR A 8 2.13 -19.91 -7.43
N LEU A 9 3.32 -19.31 -7.52
CA LEU A 9 4.56 -19.87 -6.99
C LEU A 9 4.78 -19.43 -5.54
N TYR A 10 5.19 -20.38 -4.70
CA TYR A 10 5.49 -20.20 -3.28
C TYR A 10 6.88 -20.73 -2.97
N HIS A 11 7.57 -20.12 -2.01
CA HIS A 11 8.68 -20.78 -1.34
C HIS A 11 8.11 -21.77 -0.32
N LEU A 12 8.51 -23.02 -0.41
CA LEU A 12 8.19 -24.06 0.56
C LEU A 12 9.49 -24.60 1.17
N MET A 13 9.40 -25.05 2.41
CA MET A 13 10.44 -25.82 3.09
C MET A 13 9.84 -27.18 3.42
N ILE A 14 10.33 -28.24 2.79
CA ILE A 14 9.85 -29.61 3.03
C ILE A 14 11.07 -30.45 3.38
N ARG A 15 11.07 -31.09 4.56
CA ARG A 15 12.22 -31.87 5.07
C ARG A 15 13.54 -31.07 5.04
N ASN A 16 13.47 -29.80 5.40
CA ASN A 16 14.59 -28.85 5.40
C ASN A 16 15.18 -28.50 4.01
N GLU A 17 14.53 -28.90 2.92
CA GLU A 17 14.92 -28.54 1.56
C GLU A 17 14.02 -27.43 0.99
N LYS A 18 14.63 -26.50 0.24
CA LYS A 18 13.91 -25.42 -0.44
C LYS A 18 13.16 -25.98 -1.65
N MET A 19 11.87 -25.74 -1.70
CA MET A 19 10.97 -26.19 -2.75
C MET A 19 10.22 -25.00 -3.38
N ILE A 20 9.78 -25.18 -4.62
CA ILE A 20 8.88 -24.29 -5.34
C ILE A 20 7.48 -24.90 -5.25
N GLY A 21 6.61 -24.31 -4.44
CA GLY A 21 5.20 -24.67 -4.40
C GLY A 21 4.44 -24.06 -5.56
N ILE A 22 3.53 -24.82 -6.18
CA ILE A 22 2.75 -24.45 -7.36
C ILE A 22 1.28 -24.65 -7.02
N LYS A 23 0.59 -23.55 -6.67
CA LYS A 23 -0.83 -23.55 -6.30
C LYS A 23 -1.69 -23.14 -7.49
N PHE A 24 -2.75 -23.90 -7.75
CA PHE A 24 -3.68 -23.67 -8.85
C PHE A 24 -5.07 -24.21 -8.50
N LEU A 25 -6.11 -23.67 -9.15
CA LEU A 25 -7.47 -24.24 -9.06
C LEU A 25 -7.56 -25.50 -9.93
N PRO A 26 -8.38 -26.50 -9.57
CA PRO A 26 -8.50 -27.74 -10.33
C PRO A 26 -8.81 -27.48 -11.81
N ASP A 27 -7.85 -27.78 -12.68
CA ASP A 27 -7.96 -27.61 -14.14
C ASP A 27 -7.13 -28.71 -14.83
N LYS A 28 -7.75 -29.45 -15.76
CA LYS A 28 -7.11 -30.60 -16.41
C LYS A 28 -5.84 -30.23 -17.17
N LEU A 29 -5.81 -29.04 -17.78
CA LEU A 29 -4.64 -28.56 -18.53
C LEU A 29 -3.51 -28.20 -17.57
N ILE A 30 -3.80 -27.47 -16.49
CA ILE A 30 -2.77 -27.11 -15.50
C ILE A 30 -2.22 -28.37 -14.84
N GLN A 31 -3.08 -29.33 -14.50
CA GLN A 31 -2.64 -30.62 -13.94
C GLN A 31 -1.72 -31.40 -14.89
N GLY A 32 -2.03 -31.41 -16.19
CA GLY A 32 -1.18 -32.02 -17.22
C GLY A 32 0.20 -31.35 -17.29
N LEU A 33 0.23 -30.02 -17.33
CA LEU A 33 1.49 -29.24 -17.35
C LEU A 33 2.32 -29.45 -16.09
N VAL A 34 1.69 -29.47 -14.91
CA VAL A 34 2.37 -29.73 -13.63
C VAL A 34 2.97 -31.13 -13.60
N ARG A 35 2.29 -32.15 -14.14
CA ARG A 35 2.80 -33.52 -14.24
C ARG A 35 4.04 -33.63 -15.13
N GLY A 36 4.19 -32.75 -16.12
CA GLY A 36 5.35 -32.68 -17.00
C GLY A 36 6.58 -31.98 -16.40
N LEU A 37 6.49 -31.45 -15.18
CA LEU A 37 7.63 -30.83 -14.50
C LEU A 37 8.65 -31.88 -14.01
N PRO A 38 9.85 -31.48 -13.58
CA PRO A 38 10.83 -32.40 -13.01
C PRO A 38 10.40 -32.87 -11.62
N TYR A 39 10.02 -34.15 -11.51
CA TYR A 39 9.64 -34.82 -10.26
C TYR A 39 8.60 -34.07 -9.40
N PRO A 40 7.44 -33.68 -9.97
CA PRO A 40 6.38 -32.99 -9.23
C PRO A 40 5.81 -33.91 -8.17
N LYS A 41 5.77 -33.40 -6.93
CA LYS A 41 5.12 -34.07 -5.80
C LYS A 41 3.95 -33.24 -5.33
N TRP A 42 2.95 -33.89 -4.73
CA TRP A 42 1.83 -33.21 -4.10
C TRP A 42 2.06 -33.09 -2.60
N SER A 43 1.95 -31.89 -2.04
CA SER A 43 1.93 -31.69 -0.59
C SER A 43 0.47 -31.67 -0.13
N LYS A 44 0.07 -32.67 0.66
CA LYS A 44 -1.25 -32.69 1.32
C LYS A 44 -1.37 -31.56 2.36
N GLU A 45 -0.28 -31.28 3.08
CA GLU A 45 -0.21 -30.23 4.11
C GLU A 45 -0.44 -28.83 3.53
N HIS A 46 0.22 -28.52 2.41
CA HIS A 46 0.13 -27.20 1.78
C HIS A 46 -0.91 -27.12 0.65
N ASN A 47 -1.57 -28.25 0.34
CA ASN A 47 -2.57 -28.40 -0.72
C ASN A 47 -2.10 -27.81 -2.07
N MET A 48 -0.89 -28.18 -2.49
CA MET A 48 -0.28 -27.72 -3.73
C MET A 48 0.79 -28.68 -4.25
N ALA A 49 1.10 -28.60 -5.54
CA ALA A 49 2.23 -29.32 -6.12
C ALA A 49 3.55 -28.64 -5.72
N TYR A 50 4.66 -29.37 -5.71
CA TYR A 50 5.98 -28.79 -5.46
C TYR A 50 7.11 -29.54 -6.20
N ILE A 51 8.18 -28.80 -6.49
CA ILE A 51 9.44 -29.31 -7.05
C ILE A 51 10.65 -28.67 -6.35
N PRO A 52 11.87 -29.23 -6.45
CA PRO A 52 13.08 -28.63 -5.87
C PRO A 52 13.34 -27.20 -6.37
N ASN A 53 13.72 -26.29 -5.46
CA ASN A 53 14.02 -24.90 -5.78
C ASN A 53 15.44 -24.74 -6.33
N THR A 54 15.56 -24.93 -7.64
CA THR A 54 16.79 -24.67 -8.41
C THR A 54 16.51 -23.64 -9.51
N LYS A 55 17.54 -22.90 -9.95
CA LYS A 55 17.41 -21.96 -11.08
C LYS A 55 16.91 -22.66 -12.35
N ASN A 56 17.38 -23.88 -12.58
CA ASN A 56 16.94 -24.71 -13.71
C ASN A 56 15.45 -25.02 -13.64
N ASN A 57 14.97 -25.52 -12.50
CA ASN A 57 13.56 -25.85 -12.30
C ASN A 57 12.64 -24.63 -12.39
N LEU A 58 13.10 -23.48 -11.90
CA LEU A 58 12.37 -22.23 -12.08
C LEU A 58 12.23 -21.86 -13.56
N GLY A 59 13.32 -21.97 -14.34
CA GLY A 59 13.30 -21.75 -15.79
C GLY A 59 12.37 -22.72 -16.53
N ILE A 60 12.36 -24.01 -16.13
CA ILE A 60 11.46 -25.02 -16.67
C ILE A 60 10.00 -24.63 -16.41
N ILE A 61 9.64 -24.23 -15.19
CA ILE A 61 8.29 -23.74 -14.89
C ILE A 61 7.91 -22.58 -15.84
N PHE A 62 8.76 -21.56 -15.96
CA PHE A 62 8.45 -20.43 -16.84
C PHE A 62 8.24 -20.86 -18.29
N ASN A 63 9.06 -21.78 -18.82
CA ASN A 63 8.93 -22.29 -20.18
C ASN A 63 7.68 -23.15 -20.38
N THR A 64 7.37 -24.06 -19.44
CA THR A 64 6.23 -24.97 -19.51
C THR A 64 4.89 -24.24 -19.54
N PHE A 65 4.76 -23.14 -18.81
CA PHE A 65 3.50 -22.40 -18.71
C PHE A 65 3.45 -21.16 -19.64
N LYS A 66 4.55 -20.82 -20.32
CA LYS A 66 4.67 -19.67 -21.22
C LYS A 66 3.59 -19.70 -22.30
N GLY A 67 2.81 -18.63 -22.41
CA GLY A 67 1.78 -18.48 -23.45
C GLY A 67 0.50 -19.31 -23.23
N ILE A 68 0.44 -20.14 -22.18
CA ILE A 68 -0.69 -21.03 -21.92
C ILE A 68 -1.38 -20.68 -20.59
N VAL A 69 -0.59 -20.39 -19.54
CA VAL A 69 -1.09 -20.14 -18.19
C VAL A 69 -0.34 -18.97 -17.59
N TRP A 70 -1.05 -18.08 -16.89
CA TRP A 70 -0.42 -16.95 -16.23
C TRP A 70 0.31 -17.39 -14.95
N ILE A 71 1.57 -16.98 -14.78
CA ILE A 71 2.40 -17.37 -13.63
C ILE A 71 2.51 -16.21 -12.63
N ASN A 72 1.94 -16.39 -11.44
CA ASN A 72 2.14 -15.47 -10.32
C ASN A 72 3.41 -15.85 -9.54
N TYR A 73 4.51 -15.14 -9.77
CA TYR A 73 5.76 -15.33 -9.02
C TYR A 73 6.04 -14.21 -8.01
N ASN A 74 5.09 -13.29 -7.77
CA ASN A 74 5.29 -12.16 -6.86
C ASN A 74 5.60 -12.59 -5.41
N ARG A 75 5.04 -13.73 -4.98
CA ARG A 75 5.33 -14.34 -3.68
C ARG A 75 6.67 -15.06 -3.65
N PHE A 76 7.26 -15.34 -4.81
CA PHE A 76 8.52 -16.08 -5.01
C PHE A 76 9.75 -15.18 -5.25
N LEU A 77 9.58 -13.90 -5.60
CA LEU A 77 10.68 -12.95 -5.79
C LEU A 77 10.81 -11.93 -4.64
N SER A 78 10.56 -12.35 -3.40
CA SER A 78 10.36 -11.42 -2.27
C SER A 78 11.61 -10.60 -1.94
N ASN A 79 11.78 -9.45 -2.61
CA ASN A 79 12.62 -8.32 -2.21
C ASN A 79 12.00 -7.02 -2.73
N LYS A 80 10.88 -6.61 -2.13
CA LYS A 80 10.48 -5.19 -2.16
C LYS A 80 11.00 -4.54 -0.90
N PRO A 81 11.71 -3.41 -0.97
CA PRO A 81 12.21 -2.73 0.22
C PRO A 81 11.02 -2.42 1.14
N ILE A 82 11.08 -2.94 2.36
CA ILE A 82 10.15 -2.61 3.44
C ILE A 82 10.54 -1.22 3.93
N ASN A 83 9.58 -0.31 4.07
CA ASN A 83 9.87 0.99 4.65
C ASN A 83 10.19 0.78 6.15
N THR A 84 11.44 0.97 6.54
CA THR A 84 11.94 0.56 7.87
C THR A 84 11.68 1.57 8.97
N HIS A 85 11.32 2.82 8.66
CA HIS A 85 11.27 3.94 9.63
C HIS A 85 9.89 4.56 9.84
N ASN A 86 8.82 3.95 9.33
CA ASN A 86 7.49 4.33 9.79
C ASN A 86 7.36 3.89 11.27
N TYR A 87 6.84 4.79 12.12
CA TYR A 87 6.43 4.44 13.48
C TYR A 87 5.60 3.16 13.46
N ALA A 88 5.71 2.35 14.52
CA ALA A 88 4.90 1.14 14.67
C ALA A 88 3.44 1.48 14.34
N VAL A 89 2.85 0.65 13.47
CA VAL A 89 1.46 0.86 13.10
C VAL A 89 0.63 0.62 14.36
N ASP A 90 -0.03 1.66 14.84
CA ASP A 90 -1.00 1.53 15.91
C ASP A 90 -2.35 1.25 15.25
N VAL A 91 -2.80 0.00 15.35
CA VAL A 91 -4.17 -0.40 14.99
C VAL A 91 -5.03 -0.64 16.23
N GLU A 92 -4.55 -0.33 17.45
CA GLU A 92 -5.35 -0.48 18.66
C GLU A 92 -6.62 0.37 18.57
N TRP A 93 -6.54 1.55 17.96
CA TRP A 93 -7.73 2.38 17.70
C TRP A 93 -8.81 1.63 16.92
N PHE A 94 -8.43 0.70 16.05
CA PHE A 94 -9.37 -0.13 15.29
C PHE A 94 -9.93 -1.23 16.18
N ARG A 95 -9.04 -1.94 16.90
CA ARG A 95 -9.41 -3.04 17.81
C ARG A 95 -10.29 -2.58 18.97
N LYS A 96 -10.19 -1.31 19.38
CA LYS A 96 -10.99 -0.68 20.44
C LYS A 96 -12.34 -0.11 19.94
N ARG A 97 -12.67 -0.20 18.64
CA ARG A 97 -13.97 0.29 18.15
C ARG A 97 -15.11 -0.59 18.64
N ASN A 98 -16.21 0.05 19.01
CA ASN A 98 -17.47 -0.66 19.23
C ASN A 98 -17.98 -1.21 17.89
N PRO A 99 -18.25 -2.51 17.78
CA PRO A 99 -18.79 -3.10 16.56
C PRO A 99 -20.19 -2.53 16.31
N ILE A 100 -20.38 -2.00 15.10
CA ILE A 100 -21.70 -1.55 14.65
C ILE A 100 -22.48 -2.79 14.20
N PRO A 101 -23.70 -3.04 14.72
CA PRO A 101 -24.51 -4.18 14.30
C PRO A 101 -24.67 -4.25 12.78
N HIS A 102 -24.51 -5.45 12.22
CA HIS A 102 -24.63 -5.71 10.78
C HIS A 102 -23.65 -4.92 9.89
N TYR A 103 -22.58 -4.34 10.45
CA TYR A 103 -21.49 -3.70 9.70
C TYR A 103 -20.31 -4.66 9.54
N ARG A 104 -19.84 -4.85 8.31
CA ARG A 104 -18.66 -5.67 8.05
C ARG A 104 -17.41 -4.87 8.38
N LEU A 105 -16.64 -5.36 9.34
CA LEU A 105 -15.35 -4.79 9.69
C LEU A 105 -14.26 -5.26 8.72
N CYS A 106 -13.20 -4.46 8.61
CA CYS A 106 -12.00 -4.85 7.89
C CYS A 106 -11.42 -6.18 8.46
N PRO A 107 -11.10 -7.19 7.62
CA PRO A 107 -10.53 -8.45 8.09
C PRO A 107 -9.18 -8.28 8.78
N GLU A 108 -8.90 -9.11 9.80
CA GLU A 108 -7.64 -9.04 10.55
C GLU A 108 -6.42 -9.27 9.65
N GLU A 109 -6.52 -10.13 8.62
CA GLU A 109 -5.38 -10.35 7.71
C GLU A 109 -5.01 -9.09 6.92
N TYR A 110 -5.99 -8.20 6.69
CA TYR A 110 -5.74 -6.89 6.07
C TYR A 110 -4.88 -6.03 7.00
N LEU A 111 -5.25 -5.95 8.29
CA LEU A 111 -4.54 -5.16 9.30
C LEU A 111 -3.13 -5.69 9.53
N LEU A 112 -2.99 -6.99 9.74
CA LEU A 112 -1.69 -7.66 9.90
C LEU A 112 -0.77 -7.38 8.70
N LYS A 113 -1.31 -7.38 7.47
CA LYS A 113 -0.50 -7.09 6.28
C LYS A 113 -0.03 -5.64 6.23
N LEU A 114 -0.85 -4.69 6.69
CA LEU A 114 -0.47 -3.27 6.79
C LEU A 114 0.63 -3.07 7.85
N GLU A 115 0.51 -3.73 9.00
CA GLU A 115 1.50 -3.73 10.08
C GLU A 115 2.84 -4.31 9.61
N LEU A 116 2.82 -5.52 9.03
CA LEU A 116 4.01 -6.20 8.52
C LEU A 116 4.74 -5.40 7.44
N LYS A 117 4.00 -4.66 6.62
CA LYS A 117 4.56 -3.77 5.60
C LYS A 117 4.93 -2.38 6.13
N ARG A 118 4.73 -2.13 7.42
CA ARG A 118 5.01 -0.87 8.12
C ARG A 118 4.41 0.33 7.39
N TYR A 119 3.13 0.29 7.05
CA TYR A 119 2.45 1.45 6.46
C TYR A 119 2.31 2.60 7.46
N ALA A 120 2.27 3.85 7.01
CA ALA A 120 2.01 4.96 7.91
C ALA A 120 0.57 4.88 8.47
N ASN A 121 0.36 5.23 9.75
CA ASN A 121 -0.97 5.21 10.40
C ASN A 121 -2.05 5.98 9.62
N SER A 122 -1.69 7.09 8.98
CA SER A 122 -2.61 7.82 8.11
C SER A 122 -3.08 6.97 6.92
N THR A 123 -2.17 6.24 6.29
CA THR A 123 -2.51 5.34 5.18
C THR A 123 -3.32 4.15 5.65
N VAL A 124 -3.01 3.59 6.82
CA VAL A 124 -3.80 2.51 7.43
C VAL A 124 -5.24 2.93 7.65
N ARG A 125 -5.47 4.08 8.31
CA ARG A 125 -6.82 4.63 8.53
C ARG A 125 -7.57 4.84 7.22
N THR A 126 -6.90 5.42 6.22
CA THR A 126 -7.48 5.63 4.89
C THR A 126 -7.85 4.30 4.23
N TYR A 127 -6.95 3.33 4.21
CA TYR A 127 -7.16 2.04 3.54
C TYR A 127 -8.29 1.25 4.19
N VAL A 128 -8.30 1.16 5.53
CA VAL A 128 -9.36 0.53 6.31
C VAL A 128 -10.70 1.19 5.99
N SER A 129 -10.78 2.52 6.07
CA SER A 129 -12.05 3.24 5.82
C SER A 129 -12.59 2.99 4.40
N PHE A 130 -11.72 3.03 3.38
CA PHE A 130 -12.14 2.77 2.00
C PHE A 130 -12.53 1.32 1.76
N PHE A 131 -11.80 0.38 2.38
CA PHE A 131 -12.09 -1.04 2.25
C PHE A 131 -13.40 -1.40 2.95
N GLU A 132 -13.64 -0.88 4.16
CA GLU A 132 -14.91 -1.06 4.88
C GLU A 132 -16.08 -0.47 4.09
N MET A 133 -15.93 0.72 3.49
CA MET A 133 -16.95 1.30 2.60
C MET A 133 -17.30 0.36 1.44
N PHE A 134 -16.30 -0.30 0.85
CA PHE A 134 -16.48 -1.22 -0.26
C PHE A 134 -17.16 -2.54 0.16
N ILE A 135 -16.67 -3.21 1.21
CA ILE A 135 -17.24 -4.50 1.64
C ILE A 135 -18.66 -4.34 2.20
N ASN A 136 -18.98 -3.16 2.75
CA ASN A 136 -20.33 -2.86 3.21
C ASN A 136 -21.27 -2.47 2.07
N HIS A 137 -20.75 -2.04 0.91
CA HIS A 137 -21.58 -1.92 -0.29
C HIS A 137 -22.07 -3.28 -0.78
N TYR A 138 -21.22 -4.31 -0.64
CA TYR A 138 -21.52 -5.70 -1.01
C TYR A 138 -21.82 -6.60 0.21
N LYS A 139 -22.58 -6.11 1.20
CA LYS A 139 -22.90 -6.86 2.44
C LYS A 139 -23.47 -8.26 2.24
N GLY A 140 -24.16 -8.51 1.12
CA GLY A 140 -24.76 -9.81 0.80
C GLY A 140 -23.85 -10.77 0.03
N LYS A 141 -22.65 -10.34 -0.39
CA LYS A 141 -21.72 -11.17 -1.18
C LYS A 141 -20.48 -11.51 -0.37
N GLU A 142 -20.01 -12.74 -0.44
CA GLU A 142 -18.71 -13.12 0.11
C GLU A 142 -17.57 -12.41 -0.64
N LEU A 143 -16.51 -12.01 0.08
CA LEU A 143 -15.40 -11.23 -0.51
C LEU A 143 -14.72 -11.95 -1.67
N ASN A 144 -14.62 -13.29 -1.60
CA ASN A 144 -14.03 -14.10 -2.67
C ASN A 144 -14.93 -14.21 -3.91
N ALA A 145 -16.24 -13.98 -3.76
CA ALA A 145 -17.20 -14.00 -4.86
C ALA A 145 -17.27 -12.66 -5.61
N ILE A 146 -16.77 -11.58 -5.02
CA ILE A 146 -16.70 -10.27 -5.67
C ILE A 146 -15.70 -10.33 -6.82
N ASN A 147 -16.17 -9.98 -8.02
CA ASN A 147 -15.37 -10.02 -9.23
C ASN A 147 -15.02 -8.60 -9.72
N GLU A 148 -14.40 -8.49 -10.89
CA GLU A 148 -14.00 -7.20 -11.43
C GLU A 148 -15.18 -6.31 -11.85
N SER A 149 -16.28 -6.88 -12.37
CA SER A 149 -17.45 -6.09 -12.76
C SER A 149 -18.12 -5.47 -11.54
N ASP A 150 -18.16 -6.18 -10.41
CA ASP A 150 -18.62 -5.61 -9.13
C ASP A 150 -17.74 -4.42 -8.71
N ILE A 151 -16.41 -4.52 -8.81
CA ILE A 151 -15.53 -3.41 -8.46
C ILE A 151 -15.74 -2.22 -9.42
N ARG A 152 -15.85 -2.46 -10.73
CA ARG A 152 -16.14 -1.40 -11.72
C ARG A 152 -17.47 -0.71 -11.42
N ALA A 153 -18.53 -1.46 -11.13
CA ALA A 153 -19.84 -0.90 -10.77
C ALA A 153 -19.76 -0.02 -9.50
N PHE A 154 -18.99 -0.47 -8.50
CA PHE A 154 -18.79 0.33 -7.29
C PHE A 154 -18.01 1.63 -7.56
N LEU A 155 -16.93 1.56 -8.35
CA LEU A 155 -16.15 2.74 -8.73
C LEU A 155 -16.98 3.70 -9.58
N GLN A 156 -17.79 3.18 -10.50
CA GLN A 156 -18.71 3.98 -11.31
C GLN A 156 -19.74 4.71 -10.44
N LYS A 157 -20.26 4.06 -9.38
CA LYS A 157 -21.11 4.75 -8.38
C LYS A 157 -20.38 5.90 -7.70
N LEU A 158 -19.10 5.75 -7.38
CA LEU A 158 -18.30 6.84 -6.80
C LEU A 158 -18.10 7.99 -7.79
N VAL A 159 -17.89 7.68 -9.08
CA VAL A 159 -17.80 8.69 -10.15
C VAL A 159 -19.10 9.48 -10.26
N HIS A 160 -20.26 8.82 -10.26
CA HIS A 160 -21.57 9.51 -10.29
C HIS A 160 -21.83 10.39 -9.07
N ARG A 161 -21.12 10.17 -7.95
CA ARG A 161 -21.16 11.04 -6.77
C ARG A 161 -20.21 12.25 -6.88
N ASN A 162 -19.56 12.46 -8.03
CA ASN A 162 -18.60 13.54 -8.28
C ASN A 162 -17.46 13.60 -7.25
N VAL A 163 -16.98 12.44 -6.79
CA VAL A 163 -15.80 12.39 -5.91
C VAL A 163 -14.53 12.78 -6.67
N SER A 164 -13.52 13.28 -5.96
CA SER A 164 -12.24 13.65 -6.58
C SER A 164 -11.46 12.45 -7.14
N ASN A 165 -10.61 12.69 -8.15
CA ASN A 165 -9.71 11.68 -8.70
C ASN A 165 -8.78 11.07 -7.63
N SER A 166 -8.36 11.85 -6.62
CA SER A 166 -7.56 11.35 -5.49
C SER A 166 -8.37 10.39 -4.63
N TYR A 167 -9.63 10.70 -4.36
CA TYR A 167 -10.54 9.84 -3.58
C TYR A 167 -10.72 8.48 -4.27
N LEU A 168 -11.01 8.50 -5.57
CA LEU A 168 -11.17 7.27 -6.36
C LEU A 168 -9.88 6.43 -6.39
N ASN A 169 -8.72 7.07 -6.58
CA ASN A 169 -7.43 6.39 -6.55
C ASN A 169 -7.11 5.76 -5.18
N GLN A 170 -7.41 6.45 -4.08
CA GLN A 170 -7.22 5.90 -2.74
C GLN A 170 -8.13 4.68 -2.51
N CYS A 171 -9.38 4.77 -2.95
CA CYS A 171 -10.32 3.65 -2.90
C CYS A 171 -9.84 2.44 -3.71
N ILE A 172 -9.39 2.65 -4.96
CA ILE A 172 -8.84 1.58 -5.80
C ILE A 172 -7.65 0.91 -5.12
N ASN A 173 -6.72 1.70 -4.56
CA ASN A 173 -5.54 1.15 -3.90
C ASN A 173 -5.90 0.35 -2.63
N ALA A 174 -6.89 0.80 -1.86
CA ALA A 174 -7.37 0.08 -0.68
C ALA A 174 -8.00 -1.28 -1.04
N ILE A 175 -8.79 -1.34 -2.11
CA ILE A 175 -9.39 -2.59 -2.63
C ILE A 175 -8.30 -3.51 -3.18
N LYS A 176 -7.40 -2.99 -4.02
CA LYS A 176 -6.28 -3.76 -4.59
C LYS A 176 -5.37 -4.32 -3.51
N PHE A 177 -5.11 -3.57 -2.44
CA PHE A 177 -4.28 -4.04 -1.34
C PHE A 177 -4.82 -5.36 -0.76
N TYR A 178 -6.13 -5.49 -0.56
CA TYR A 178 -6.71 -6.75 -0.09
C TYR A 178 -6.46 -7.89 -1.08
N TYR A 179 -6.94 -7.77 -2.31
CA TYR A 179 -6.90 -8.89 -3.25
C TYR A 179 -5.48 -9.23 -3.74
N GLU A 180 -4.68 -8.22 -4.07
CA GLU A 180 -3.35 -8.40 -4.67
C GLU A 180 -2.25 -8.58 -3.61
N VAL A 181 -2.40 -8.01 -2.42
CA VAL A 181 -1.34 -8.02 -1.39
C VAL A 181 -1.69 -8.94 -0.22
N VAL A 182 -2.90 -8.85 0.33
CA VAL A 182 -3.34 -9.70 1.46
C VAL A 182 -3.58 -11.13 0.99
N LEU A 183 -4.52 -11.32 0.05
CA LEU A 183 -4.83 -12.61 -0.56
C LEU A 183 -3.77 -13.06 -1.55
N GLY A 184 -2.90 -12.15 -2.00
CA GLY A 184 -1.84 -12.39 -2.98
C GLY A 184 -2.32 -13.09 -4.25
N MET A 185 -3.53 -12.74 -4.68
CA MET A 185 -4.04 -13.14 -5.98
C MET A 185 -3.18 -12.50 -7.07
N PRO A 186 -3.15 -13.08 -8.29
CA PRO A 186 -2.72 -12.39 -9.49
C PRO A 186 -3.27 -10.96 -9.53
N ASN A 187 -2.60 -10.06 -10.25
CA ASN A 187 -3.09 -8.72 -10.57
C ASN A 187 -4.39 -8.77 -11.41
N ARG A 188 -5.48 -9.30 -10.83
CA ARG A 188 -6.77 -9.56 -11.45
C ARG A 188 -7.44 -8.27 -11.96
N PHE A 189 -6.90 -7.13 -11.55
CA PHE A 189 -7.54 -5.82 -11.63
C PHE A 189 -6.62 -4.77 -12.28
N TYR A 190 -5.60 -5.18 -13.03
CA TYR A 190 -4.73 -4.24 -13.76
C TYR A 190 -5.54 -3.36 -14.73
N GLU A 191 -6.66 -3.88 -15.24
CA GLU A 191 -7.58 -3.23 -16.17
C GLU A 191 -8.63 -2.33 -15.50
N ILE A 192 -8.58 -2.13 -14.18
CA ILE A 192 -9.42 -1.10 -13.56
C ILE A 192 -8.92 0.26 -14.03
N GLU A 193 -9.75 0.91 -14.83
CA GLU A 193 -9.55 2.27 -15.32
C GLU A 193 -9.32 3.21 -14.13
N ARG A 194 -8.19 3.92 -14.19
CA ARG A 194 -7.87 4.95 -13.21
C ARG A 194 -8.30 6.29 -13.77
N PRO A 195 -8.83 7.19 -12.92
CA PRO A 195 -9.09 8.55 -13.35
C PRO A 195 -7.79 9.20 -13.83
N ARG A 196 -7.90 10.02 -14.88
CA ARG A 196 -6.76 10.76 -15.43
C ARG A 196 -6.15 11.63 -14.33
N LYS A 197 -4.82 11.64 -14.26
CA LYS A 197 -4.11 12.47 -13.30
C LYS A 197 -4.20 13.92 -13.77
N GLU A 198 -5.03 14.72 -13.11
CA GLU A 198 -5.04 16.16 -13.29
C GLU A 198 -3.78 16.76 -12.66
N SER A 199 -3.00 17.51 -13.45
CA SER A 199 -1.92 18.35 -12.96
C SER A 199 -2.43 19.78 -12.83
N LYS A 200 -2.92 20.15 -11.64
CA LYS A 200 -3.22 21.55 -11.33
C LYS A 200 -1.92 22.28 -11.02
N LEU A 201 -1.79 23.51 -11.50
CA LEU A 201 -0.71 24.38 -11.07
C LEU A 201 -0.87 24.64 -9.56
N PRO A 202 0.21 24.59 -8.77
CA PRO A 202 0.15 24.96 -7.37
C PRO A 202 -0.34 26.41 -7.25
N THR A 203 -1.37 26.65 -6.45
CA THR A 203 -1.70 28.00 -6.02
C THR A 203 -0.61 28.45 -5.05
N VAL A 204 0.18 29.44 -5.45
CA VAL A 204 1.23 30.03 -4.62
C VAL A 204 0.72 31.32 -3.98
N ILE A 205 1.05 31.51 -2.71
CA ILE A 205 0.71 32.70 -1.94
C ILE A 205 1.82 33.75 -2.17
N SER A 206 1.45 35.02 -2.31
CA SER A 206 2.42 36.10 -2.49
C SER A 206 3.24 36.34 -1.22
N LYS A 207 4.40 36.99 -1.35
CA LYS A 207 5.25 37.32 -0.20
C LYS A 207 4.50 38.25 0.77
N GLU A 208 3.78 39.22 0.23
CA GLU A 208 3.00 40.22 0.97
C GLU A 208 1.87 39.55 1.76
N GLU A 209 1.18 38.59 1.15
CA GLU A 209 0.13 37.80 1.80
C GLU A 209 0.70 36.97 2.96
N VAL A 210 1.85 36.31 2.77
CA VAL A 210 2.49 35.52 3.84
C VAL A 210 2.90 36.43 5.01
N LEU A 211 3.52 37.58 4.73
CA LEU A 211 3.92 38.54 5.76
C LEU A 211 2.70 39.07 6.53
N SER A 212 1.60 39.33 5.83
CA SER A 212 0.33 39.73 6.44
C SER A 212 -0.23 38.64 7.37
N ILE A 213 -0.19 37.36 6.94
CA ILE A 213 -0.62 36.23 7.76
C ILE A 213 0.24 36.11 9.04
N ILE A 214 1.57 36.20 8.90
CA ILE A 214 2.50 36.14 10.05
C ILE A 214 2.24 37.32 11.01
N GLY A 215 2.12 38.54 10.48
CA GLY A 215 1.93 39.75 11.27
C GLY A 215 0.59 39.80 12.01
N ARG A 216 -0.46 39.16 11.49
CA ARG A 216 -1.79 39.08 12.13
C ARG A 216 -1.96 37.86 13.05
N THR A 217 -0.96 36.98 13.15
CA THR A 217 -1.05 35.79 14.00
C THR A 217 -0.58 36.12 15.42
N ASN A 218 -1.54 36.35 16.32
CA ASN A 218 -1.26 36.79 17.70
C ASN A 218 -0.70 35.69 18.61
N ASN A 219 -0.90 34.41 18.27
CA ASN A 219 -0.39 33.30 19.07
C ASN A 219 1.06 33.00 18.67
N ILE A 220 2.01 33.19 19.60
CA ILE A 220 3.45 33.02 19.33
C ILE A 220 3.80 31.65 18.73
N LYS A 221 3.17 30.57 19.22
CA LYS A 221 3.37 29.22 18.70
C LYS A 221 2.88 29.12 17.25
N HIS A 222 1.71 29.66 16.94
CA HIS A 222 1.18 29.62 15.56
C HIS A 222 2.00 30.50 14.62
N LYS A 223 2.44 31.67 15.09
CA LYS A 223 3.32 32.58 14.35
C LYS A 223 4.63 31.88 13.97
N CYS A 224 5.29 31.25 14.95
CA CYS A 224 6.50 30.44 14.74
C CYS A 224 6.25 29.30 13.74
N ILE A 225 5.14 28.56 13.87
CA ILE A 225 4.78 27.49 12.92
C ILE A 225 4.70 28.02 11.49
N ILE A 226 3.96 29.10 11.26
CA ILE A 226 3.77 29.67 9.91
C ILE A 226 5.09 30.20 9.36
N ALA A 227 5.87 30.90 10.20
CA ALA A 227 7.15 31.46 9.80
C ALA A 227 8.18 30.36 9.45
N LEU A 228 8.24 29.26 10.20
CA LEU A 228 9.08 28.10 9.89
C LEU A 228 8.62 27.36 8.64
N LEU A 229 7.31 27.16 8.43
CA LEU A 229 6.81 26.54 7.20
C LEU A 229 7.24 27.33 5.96
N TYR A 230 7.13 28.66 6.04
CA TYR A 230 7.50 29.54 4.95
C TYR A 230 9.02 29.61 4.73
N SER A 231 9.78 29.96 5.78
CA SER A 231 11.22 30.23 5.66
C SER A 231 12.08 28.99 5.51
N SER A 232 11.71 27.88 6.14
CA SER A 232 12.48 26.64 6.16
C SER A 232 11.96 25.58 5.20
N GLY A 233 10.86 25.84 4.47
CA GLY A 233 10.29 24.89 3.51
C GLY A 233 9.99 23.52 4.10
N LEU A 234 9.62 23.48 5.38
CA LEU A 234 9.29 22.27 6.10
C LEU A 234 7.93 21.75 5.64
N ARG A 235 7.80 20.43 5.48
CA ARG A 235 6.48 19.82 5.34
C ARG A 235 5.79 19.81 6.70
N ARG A 236 4.45 19.84 6.72
CA ARG A 236 3.66 19.79 7.96
C ARG A 236 4.12 18.68 8.93
N SER A 237 4.36 17.46 8.43
CA SER A 237 4.84 16.36 9.28
C SER A 237 6.27 16.54 9.76
N GLU A 238 7.14 17.20 8.98
CA GLU A 238 8.52 17.49 9.38
C GLU A 238 8.51 18.51 10.53
N LEU A 239 7.70 19.56 10.42
CA LEU A 239 7.54 20.56 11.47
C LEU A 239 6.98 19.96 12.77
N LEU A 240 5.94 19.11 12.68
CA LEU A 240 5.32 18.51 13.87
C LEU A 240 6.26 17.55 14.63
N ASN A 241 7.30 17.03 13.98
CA ASN A 241 8.28 16.14 14.58
C ASN A 241 9.62 16.84 14.90
N LEU A 242 9.71 18.15 14.64
CA LEU A 242 10.94 18.91 14.86
C LEU A 242 11.29 18.95 16.36
N LYS A 243 12.54 18.67 16.70
CA LYS A 243 13.04 18.74 18.08
C LYS A 243 13.98 19.93 18.25
N MET A 244 14.15 20.40 19.48
CA MET A 244 15.11 21.47 19.79
C MET A 244 16.54 21.11 19.34
N ALA A 245 16.94 19.85 19.48
CA ALA A 245 18.26 19.36 19.05
C ALA A 245 18.46 19.35 17.52
N ASP A 246 17.39 19.49 16.74
CA ASP A 246 17.47 19.57 15.29
C ASP A 246 17.77 21.01 14.81
N VAL A 247 17.66 22.01 15.68
CA VAL A 247 17.90 23.42 15.36
C VAL A 247 19.36 23.76 15.66
N ASP A 248 20.15 23.97 14.61
CA ASP A 248 21.52 24.45 14.70
C ASP A 248 21.54 25.97 14.46
N SER A 249 21.42 26.72 15.55
CA SER A 249 21.46 28.20 15.51
C SER A 249 22.83 28.76 15.16
N LYS A 250 23.93 28.00 15.32
CA LYS A 250 25.28 28.46 14.94
C LYS A 250 25.46 28.44 13.43
N ARG A 251 24.89 27.44 12.76
CA ARG A 251 24.98 27.26 11.31
C ARG A 251 23.75 27.78 10.56
N MET A 252 22.73 28.25 11.28
CA MET A 252 21.43 28.64 10.72
C MET A 252 20.79 27.52 9.88
N LEU A 253 20.82 26.31 10.43
CA LEU A 253 20.29 25.10 9.78
C LEU A 253 19.29 24.39 10.67
N ILE A 254 18.31 23.76 10.03
CA ILE A 254 17.40 22.81 10.65
C ILE A 254 17.67 21.44 10.07
N ARG A 255 17.95 20.45 10.94
CA ARG A 255 18.05 19.05 10.56
C ARG A 255 16.65 18.43 10.45
N VAL A 256 16.30 17.94 9.28
CA VAL A 256 15.05 17.22 9.04
C VAL A 256 15.36 15.73 8.96
N GLN A 257 14.94 15.01 9.99
CA GLN A 257 15.13 13.56 10.06
C GLN A 257 13.96 12.81 9.41
N GLY A 258 14.24 11.70 8.73
CA GLY A 258 13.19 10.79 8.24
C GLY A 258 12.25 11.41 7.20
N SER A 259 12.76 12.25 6.30
CA SER A 259 11.95 12.83 5.21
C SER A 259 11.51 11.76 4.20
N LYS A 260 10.69 12.15 3.20
CA LYS A 260 10.13 11.21 2.22
C LYS A 260 11.22 10.33 1.58
N GLY A 261 11.02 9.01 1.65
CA GLY A 261 11.99 8.03 1.15
C GLY A 261 13.11 7.71 2.14
N ASN A 262 12.92 8.05 3.42
CA ASN A 262 13.86 7.79 4.49
C ASN A 262 15.21 8.48 4.29
N LYS A 263 15.16 9.77 3.92
CA LYS A 263 16.35 10.59 3.72
C LYS A 263 16.38 11.70 4.76
N ASP A 264 17.50 11.84 5.44
CA ASP A 264 17.78 13.04 6.22
C ASP A 264 18.14 14.18 5.26
N ARG A 265 17.76 15.41 5.61
CA ARG A 265 18.19 16.61 4.89
C ARG A 265 18.39 17.77 5.86
N HIS A 266 19.22 18.72 5.49
CA HIS A 266 19.23 20.04 6.12
C HIS A 266 18.33 21.00 5.34
N THR A 267 17.72 21.93 6.05
CA THR A 267 17.07 23.11 5.50
C THR A 267 17.52 24.36 6.24
N LEU A 268 17.20 25.53 5.70
CA LEU A 268 17.61 26.81 6.25
C LEU A 268 16.78 27.18 7.48
N LEU A 269 17.42 27.77 8.49
CA LEU A 269 16.77 28.49 9.58
C LEU A 269 16.85 29.99 9.25
N SER A 270 15.74 30.71 9.30
CA SER A 270 15.74 32.17 9.15
C SER A 270 16.21 32.84 10.44
N GLN A 271 17.08 33.84 10.35
CA GLN A 271 17.52 34.64 11.49
C GLN A 271 16.33 35.30 12.19
N THR A 272 15.42 35.89 11.41
CA THR A 272 14.22 36.52 11.95
C THR A 272 13.37 35.55 12.76
N VAL A 273 13.30 34.28 12.38
CA VAL A 273 12.49 33.27 13.09
C VAL A 273 13.20 32.74 14.35
N LEU A 274 14.53 32.86 14.40
CA LEU A 274 15.30 32.49 15.58
C LEU A 274 15.23 33.56 16.68
N GLU A 275 15.12 34.84 16.29
CA GLU A 275 15.13 36.00 17.19
C GLU A 275 13.74 36.42 17.70
N ASP A 276 12.70 36.22 16.89
CA ASP A 276 11.29 36.62 17.15
C ASP A 276 10.56 35.66 18.12
#